data_AF-A0A7S2JX08-F1
#
_entry.id   AF-A0A7S2JX08-F1
#
_cell.length_a   1.000
_cell.length_b   1.000
_cell.length_c   1.000
_cell.angle_alpha   90.00
_cell.angle_beta   90.00
_cell.angle_gamma   90.00
#
_symmetry.space_group_name_H-M   'P 1'
#
loop_
_entity.id
_entity.type
_entity.pdbx_description
1 polymer ?
#
loop_
_entity_poly.entity_id
_entity_poly.type
_entity_poly.pdbx_seq_one_letter_code
_entity_poly.pdbx_strand_id
1 'polypeptide(L)'
;CQGRNLKLLSHRIILLQSIKNPFFGPLILILALMASFSVTRFHKCRLEKNLLIALFVFCAISFAYAQWIEPLDMLDEAMFAFEGKLPDLYIYEGDEPVDAIMNWVKETSKEHHPLAREPIHWQLIDEVCRSTRVNCTRTRAWEPIDMGEIKFFHQSHKIIYMNPGVDPIARKSCVPILEGKADSCLREKAAEVCTRLVPPLNSCVNEITLHMANQLEKFDERRGDHKSTYTKLGLEMDVSFSELFKKTAYIMRKHGVNFPPYARVDNGTDPYPRPLYTHDRNYLRAWGAYDAYMKVNDPESREWNDKPCTPMFNGALCGKTDKDGNMKIEM
;
A
#
# COMPACT_ATOMS: atom_id res chain seq x y z
N CYS A 1 31.39 -23.36 53.47
CA CYS A 1 31.21 -22.48 52.30
C CYS A 1 29.97 -22.88 51.49
N GLN A 2 28.76 -22.46 51.89
CA GLN A 2 27.53 -22.85 51.19
C GLN A 2 26.37 -21.88 51.46
N GLY A 3 26.65 -20.57 51.39
CA GLY A 3 25.66 -19.52 51.72
C GLY A 3 25.55 -18.38 50.72
N ARG A 4 26.34 -18.37 49.63
CA ARG A 4 26.37 -17.26 48.66
C ARG A 4 25.58 -17.50 47.35
N ASN A 5 25.14 -18.72 47.07
CA ASN A 5 24.48 -19.04 45.79
C ASN A 5 22.95 -18.84 45.77
N LEU A 6 22.26 -18.82 46.93
CA LEU A 6 20.79 -18.62 46.93
C LEU A 6 20.36 -17.17 46.59
N LYS A 7 21.15 -16.16 46.97
CA LYS A 7 20.83 -14.75 46.67
C LYS A 7 20.99 -14.39 45.19
N LEU A 8 21.91 -15.04 44.48
CA LEU A 8 22.10 -14.82 43.04
C LEU A 8 20.99 -15.47 42.21
N LEU A 9 20.44 -16.60 42.65
CA LEU A 9 19.34 -17.26 41.95
C LEU A 9 18.02 -16.47 42.08
N SER A 10 17.73 -15.91 43.25
CA SER A 10 16.49 -15.12 43.44
C SER A 10 16.50 -13.83 42.61
N HIS A 11 17.65 -13.15 42.51
CA HIS A 11 17.78 -11.94 41.70
C HIS A 11 17.58 -12.20 40.20
N ARG A 12 18.09 -13.32 39.67
CA ARG A 12 17.90 -13.68 38.26
C ARG A 12 16.44 -14.02 37.93
N ILE A 13 15.75 -14.72 38.82
CA ILE A 13 14.33 -15.06 38.63
C ILE A 13 13.45 -13.80 38.66
N ILE A 14 13.74 -12.87 39.59
CA ILE A 14 13.02 -11.60 39.66
C ILE A 14 13.24 -10.80 38.37
N LEU A 15 14.48 -10.67 37.89
CA LEU A 15 14.81 -9.98 36.63
C LEU A 15 14.11 -10.59 35.41
N LEU A 16 14.09 -11.92 35.31
CA LEU A 16 13.39 -12.64 34.23
C LEU A 16 11.88 -12.44 34.27
N GLN A 17 11.27 -12.34 35.46
CA GLN A 17 9.84 -12.05 35.59
C GLN A 17 9.49 -10.58 35.34
N SER A 18 10.37 -9.62 35.68
CA SER A 18 10.17 -8.21 35.31
C SER A 18 10.28 -7.97 33.81
N ILE A 19 11.08 -8.76 33.09
CA ILE A 19 11.18 -8.70 31.63
C ILE A 19 9.92 -9.27 30.97
N LYS A 20 9.36 -10.37 31.49
CA LYS A 20 8.19 -11.04 30.88
C LYS A 20 6.85 -10.36 31.17
N ASN A 21 6.72 -9.63 32.26
CA ASN A 21 5.47 -9.01 32.66
C ASN A 21 5.69 -7.52 32.97
N PRO A 22 5.24 -6.59 32.11
CA PRO A 22 5.48 -5.15 32.29
C PRO A 22 4.88 -4.61 33.60
N PHE A 23 3.89 -5.31 34.18
CA PHE A 23 3.26 -4.96 35.45
C PHE A 23 4.01 -5.45 36.70
N PHE A 24 5.00 -6.33 36.56
CA PHE A 24 5.69 -6.95 37.70
C PHE A 24 6.60 -5.96 38.45
N GLY A 25 7.27 -5.06 37.72
CA GLY A 25 8.09 -3.98 38.29
C GLY A 25 7.26 -3.00 39.16
N PRO A 26 6.17 -2.41 38.62
CA PRO A 26 5.25 -1.58 39.39
C PRO A 26 4.68 -2.28 40.62
N LEU A 27 4.34 -3.57 40.53
CA LEU A 27 3.78 -4.35 41.63
C LEU A 27 4.79 -4.54 42.78
N ILE A 28 6.06 -4.82 42.47
CA ILE A 28 7.12 -4.91 43.47
C ILE A 28 7.34 -3.55 44.15
N LEU A 29 7.29 -2.45 43.40
CA LEU A 29 7.44 -1.11 43.94
C LEU A 29 6.29 -0.76 44.91
N ILE A 30 5.05 -1.08 44.53
CA ILE A 30 3.87 -0.90 45.39
C ILE A 30 4.01 -1.74 46.66
N LEU A 31 4.44 -3.00 46.57
CA LEU A 31 4.66 -3.86 47.73
C LEU A 31 5.78 -3.32 48.65
N ALA A 32 6.86 -2.78 48.09
CA ALA A 32 7.94 -2.16 48.85
C ALA A 32 7.49 -0.86 49.55
N LEU A 33 6.64 -0.07 48.89
CA LEU A 33 6.02 1.14 49.47
C LEU A 33 5.04 0.79 50.59
N MET A 34 4.23 -0.26 50.40
CA MET A 34 3.30 -0.77 51.42
C MET A 34 4.05 -1.32 52.64
N ALA A 35 5.14 -2.05 52.42
CA ALA A 35 5.98 -2.58 53.49
C ALA A 35 6.69 -1.47 54.29
N SER A 36 7.19 -0.43 53.61
CA SER A 36 7.81 0.72 54.28
C SER A 36 6.80 1.59 55.04
N PHE A 37 5.57 1.74 54.53
CA PHE A 37 4.48 2.38 55.27
C PHE A 37 4.12 1.61 56.56
N SER A 38 4.12 0.29 56.50
CA SER A 38 3.80 -0.58 57.65
C SER A 38 4.80 -0.44 58.81
N VAL A 39 6.07 -0.15 58.50
CA VAL A 39 7.14 0.04 59.50
C VAL A 39 7.11 1.45 60.12
N THR A 40 6.56 2.45 59.44
CA THR A 40 6.57 3.86 59.89
C THR A 40 5.47 4.25 60.89
N ARG A 41 4.70 3.30 61.45
CA ARG A 41 3.59 3.57 62.39
C ARG A 41 3.96 4.28 63.71
N PHE A 42 5.23 4.61 63.96
CA PHE A 42 5.69 5.18 65.25
C PHE A 42 6.18 6.63 65.26
N HIS A 43 6.22 7.39 64.16
CA HIS A 43 6.59 8.82 64.22
C HIS A 43 5.74 9.72 63.32
N LYS A 44 4.82 10.47 63.96
CA LYS A 44 3.79 11.33 63.36
C LYS A 44 4.31 12.54 62.56
N CYS A 45 5.61 12.90 62.64
CA CYS A 45 6.14 14.13 62.03
C CYS A 45 6.98 13.95 60.75
N ARG A 46 7.08 12.75 60.15
CA ARG A 46 7.88 12.52 58.91
C ARG A 46 7.09 12.06 57.69
N LEU A 47 5.76 11.95 57.81
CA LEU A 47 4.92 11.33 56.77
C LEU A 47 4.90 12.11 55.46
N GLU A 48 4.82 13.45 55.51
CA GLU A 48 4.71 14.28 54.30
C GLU A 48 5.96 14.25 53.42
N LYS A 49 7.15 14.31 54.03
CA LYS A 49 8.43 14.27 53.27
C LYS A 49 8.63 12.91 52.60
N ASN A 50 8.25 11.83 53.26
CA ASN A 50 8.40 10.48 52.72
C ASN A 50 7.43 10.20 51.56
N LEU A 51 6.20 10.73 51.64
CA LEU A 51 5.22 10.61 50.55
C LEU A 51 5.69 11.33 49.28
N LEU A 52 6.24 12.54 49.45
CA LEU A 52 6.71 13.36 48.32
C LEU A 52 7.91 12.73 47.62
N ILE A 53 8.83 12.13 48.38
CA ILE A 53 9.96 11.37 47.84
C ILE A 53 9.47 10.11 47.09
N ALA A 54 8.51 9.37 47.66
CA ALA A 54 7.96 8.18 47.01
C ALA A 54 7.26 8.50 45.68
N LEU A 55 6.47 9.57 45.64
CA LEU A 55 5.83 10.06 44.41
C LEU A 55 6.87 10.49 43.37
N PHE A 56 7.92 11.19 43.80
CA PHE A 56 8.97 11.63 42.88
C PHE A 56 9.74 10.45 42.28
N VAL A 57 10.07 9.44 43.10
CA VAL A 57 10.71 8.20 42.63
C VAL A 57 9.79 7.44 41.67
N PHE A 58 8.48 7.36 41.95
CA PHE A 58 7.52 6.73 41.05
C PHE A 58 7.43 7.43 39.69
N CYS A 59 7.37 8.77 39.68
CA CYS A 59 7.35 9.55 38.45
C CYS A 59 8.66 9.41 37.67
N ALA A 60 9.82 9.44 38.35
CA ALA A 60 11.12 9.27 37.71
C ALA A 60 11.28 7.87 37.09
N ILE A 61 10.83 6.82 37.78
CA ILE A 61 10.84 5.46 37.25
C ILE A 61 9.88 5.35 36.05
N SER A 62 8.66 5.88 36.16
CA SER A 62 7.70 5.88 35.05
C SER A 62 8.22 6.61 33.81
N PHE A 63 8.87 7.77 34.01
CA PHE A 63 9.48 8.54 32.92
C PHE A 63 10.67 7.78 32.30
N ALA A 64 11.54 7.20 33.12
CA ALA A 64 12.65 6.37 32.63
C ALA A 64 12.12 5.17 31.84
N TYR A 65 11.07 4.48 32.31
CA TYR A 65 10.42 3.40 31.57
C TYR A 65 9.81 3.88 30.24
N ALA A 66 9.15 5.04 30.21
CA ALA A 66 8.61 5.60 28.97
C ALA A 66 9.69 5.94 27.94
N GLN A 67 10.90 6.31 28.39
CA GLN A 67 12.05 6.60 27.52
C GLN A 67 12.86 5.35 27.15
N TRP A 68 12.73 4.24 27.91
CA TRP A 68 13.45 2.97 27.70
C TRP A 68 12.60 1.88 27.04
N ILE A 69 11.31 2.12 26.78
CA ILE A 69 10.57 1.33 25.82
C ILE A 69 11.05 1.77 24.43
N GLU A 70 12.24 1.31 24.06
CA GLU A 70 12.45 0.93 22.67
C GLU A 70 11.37 -0.12 22.36
N PRO A 71 10.75 -0.11 21.17
CA PRO A 71 9.84 -1.16 20.78
C PRO A 71 10.59 -2.49 20.89
N LEU A 72 10.30 -3.24 21.96
CA LEU A 72 10.81 -4.59 22.13
C LEU A 72 10.44 -5.38 20.88
N ASP A 73 11.37 -6.20 20.40
CA ASP A 73 11.27 -7.16 19.29
C ASP A 73 10.02 -8.08 19.35
N MET A 74 9.21 -7.99 20.41
CA MET A 74 7.91 -8.63 20.57
C MET A 74 6.77 -7.94 19.82
N LEU A 75 6.95 -6.71 19.30
CA LEU A 75 5.99 -6.14 18.32
C LEU A 75 5.98 -6.95 17.00
N ASP A 76 6.95 -7.85 16.86
CA ASP A 76 7.28 -8.52 15.62
C ASP A 76 6.85 -10.00 15.61
N GLU A 77 6.20 -10.53 16.65
CA GLU A 77 5.76 -11.93 16.66
C GLU A 77 4.72 -12.20 15.54
N ALA A 78 3.91 -11.21 15.17
CA ALA A 78 3.03 -11.27 14.00
C ALA A 78 3.75 -11.08 12.65
N MET A 79 4.91 -10.41 12.66
CA MET A 79 5.77 -10.21 11.49
C MET A 79 6.68 -11.43 11.25
N PHE A 80 7.06 -12.16 12.30
CA PHE A 80 7.83 -13.40 12.27
C PHE A 80 6.97 -14.67 12.21
N ALA A 81 5.69 -14.63 12.59
CA ALA A 81 4.77 -15.76 12.42
C ALA A 81 4.35 -15.98 10.95
N PHE A 82 4.60 -15.01 10.07
CA PHE A 82 4.50 -15.23 8.63
C PHE A 82 5.81 -15.87 8.14
N GLU A 83 5.79 -17.18 7.90
CA GLU A 83 6.90 -17.92 7.25
C GLU A 83 7.14 -17.49 5.78
N GLY A 84 6.42 -16.49 5.27
CA GLY A 84 6.58 -15.94 3.94
C GLY A 84 7.78 -15.01 3.87
N LYS A 85 8.83 -15.41 3.16
CA LYS A 85 9.92 -14.51 2.79
C LYS A 85 9.32 -13.35 1.99
N LEU A 86 9.61 -12.09 2.38
CA LEU A 86 9.32 -10.94 1.52
C LEU A 86 9.88 -11.20 0.12
N PRO A 87 9.13 -10.90 -0.95
CA PRO A 87 9.71 -10.91 -2.28
C PRO A 87 10.88 -9.92 -2.29
N ASP A 88 11.98 -10.31 -2.90
CA ASP A 88 13.13 -9.42 -3.01
C ASP A 88 12.79 -8.28 -3.98
N LEU A 89 13.07 -7.03 -3.60
CA LEU A 89 12.93 -5.86 -4.49
C LEU A 89 14.16 -5.77 -5.38
N TYR A 90 13.99 -6.06 -6.68
CA TYR A 90 15.03 -5.89 -7.70
C TYR A 90 14.76 -4.62 -8.51
N ILE A 91 15.78 -3.77 -8.63
CA ILE A 91 15.79 -2.61 -9.53
C ILE A 91 16.98 -2.80 -10.45
N TYR A 92 16.73 -3.10 -11.73
CA TYR A 92 17.80 -3.35 -12.69
C TYR A 92 18.31 -2.05 -13.32
N GLU A 93 19.47 -2.11 -13.96
CA GLU A 93 20.01 -0.97 -14.70
C GLU A 93 19.07 -0.57 -15.83
N GLY A 94 18.66 0.71 -15.84
CA GLY A 94 17.71 1.25 -16.82
C GLY A 94 16.24 1.16 -16.41
N ASP A 95 15.91 0.44 -15.33
CA ASP A 95 14.56 0.46 -14.77
C ASP A 95 14.31 1.76 -14.02
N GLU A 96 13.07 2.26 -14.09
CA GLU A 96 12.66 3.33 -13.19
C GLU A 96 12.36 2.75 -11.80
N PRO A 97 12.97 3.28 -10.73
CA PRO A 97 12.77 2.77 -9.37
C PRO A 97 11.31 2.83 -8.92
N VAL A 98 10.59 3.88 -9.31
CA VAL A 98 9.18 4.08 -8.95
C VAL A 98 8.30 2.95 -9.50
N ASP A 99 8.56 2.46 -10.72
CA ASP A 99 7.84 1.32 -11.27
C ASP A 99 8.18 0.02 -10.57
N ALA A 100 9.46 -0.21 -10.30
CA ALA A 100 9.92 -1.43 -9.63
C ALA A 100 9.30 -1.54 -8.24
N ILE A 101 9.27 -0.44 -7.47
CA ILE A 101 8.66 -0.39 -6.14
C ILE A 101 7.15 -0.61 -6.23
N MET A 102 6.46 0.03 -7.19
CA MET A 102 5.02 -0.16 -7.33
C MET A 102 4.63 -1.57 -7.76
N ASN A 103 5.43 -2.21 -8.62
CA ASN A 103 5.25 -3.60 -9.00
C ASN A 103 5.50 -4.54 -7.82
N TRP A 104 6.58 -4.30 -7.07
CA TRP A 104 6.89 -5.04 -5.85
C TRP A 104 5.78 -4.93 -4.81
N VAL A 105 5.19 -3.74 -4.61
CA VAL A 105 4.04 -3.58 -3.71
C VAL A 105 2.83 -4.37 -4.18
N LYS A 106 2.53 -4.36 -5.49
CA LYS A 106 1.43 -5.18 -6.03
C LYS A 106 1.66 -6.67 -5.82
N GLU A 107 2.90 -7.15 -5.93
CA GLU A 107 3.26 -8.55 -5.70
C GLU A 107 3.19 -8.90 -4.21
N THR A 108 3.78 -8.08 -3.35
CA THR A 108 3.77 -8.26 -1.90
C THR A 108 2.33 -8.23 -1.34
N SER A 109 1.46 -7.39 -1.91
CA SER A 109 0.03 -7.36 -1.56
C SER A 109 -0.72 -8.62 -1.98
N LYS A 110 -0.31 -9.30 -3.07
CA LYS A 110 -0.88 -10.61 -3.47
C LYS A 110 -0.45 -11.72 -2.54
N GLU A 111 0.77 -11.67 -2.02
CA GLU A 111 1.28 -12.64 -1.05
C GLU A 111 0.80 -12.37 0.38
N HIS A 112 0.02 -11.29 0.56
CA HIS A 112 -0.65 -10.95 1.81
C HIS A 112 0.32 -10.72 2.99
N HIS A 113 1.55 -10.32 2.67
CA HIS A 113 2.59 -10.10 3.67
C HIS A 113 2.20 -8.96 4.63
N PRO A 114 2.45 -9.07 5.95
CA PRO A 114 2.12 -8.04 6.93
C PRO A 114 2.64 -6.63 6.59
N LEU A 115 3.86 -6.52 6.06
CA LEU A 115 4.43 -5.24 5.64
C LEU A 115 3.70 -4.57 4.46
N ALA A 116 3.01 -5.33 3.61
CA ALA A 116 2.15 -4.75 2.58
C ALA A 116 0.83 -4.21 3.15
N ARG A 117 0.51 -4.47 4.45
CA ARG A 117 -0.69 -3.94 5.12
C ARG A 117 -0.62 -2.46 5.39
N GLU A 118 0.58 -1.90 5.34
CA GLU A 118 0.82 -0.47 5.45
C GLU A 118 1.16 0.11 4.07
N PRO A 119 0.81 1.38 3.80
CA PRO A 119 1.15 2.06 2.55
C PRO A 119 2.65 2.46 2.51
N ILE A 120 3.54 1.48 2.71
CA ILE A 120 4.99 1.64 2.82
C ILE A 120 5.64 2.11 1.51
N HIS A 121 4.96 1.93 0.37
CA HIS A 121 5.46 2.31 -0.95
C HIS A 121 5.90 3.77 -1.03
N TRP A 122 5.19 4.69 -0.39
CA TRP A 122 5.57 6.11 -0.37
C TRP A 122 6.94 6.33 0.29
N GLN A 123 7.17 5.68 1.43
CA GLN A 123 8.43 5.79 2.16
C GLN A 123 9.58 5.13 1.38
N LEU A 124 9.31 4.00 0.73
CA LEU A 124 10.29 3.31 -0.11
C LEU A 124 10.69 4.16 -1.33
N ILE A 125 9.71 4.77 -2.01
CA ILE A 125 9.99 5.66 -3.15
C ILE A 125 10.84 6.85 -2.68
N ASP A 126 10.46 7.50 -1.58
CA ASP A 126 11.19 8.64 -1.05
C ASP A 126 12.64 8.28 -0.69
N GLU A 127 12.86 7.16 -0.02
CA GLU A 127 14.20 6.74 0.41
C GLU A 127 15.08 6.29 -0.77
N VAL A 128 14.51 5.52 -1.70
CA VAL A 128 15.23 5.05 -2.89
C VAL A 128 15.57 6.20 -3.83
N CYS A 129 14.63 7.13 -4.06
CA CYS A 129 14.87 8.27 -4.94
C CYS A 129 15.73 9.37 -4.31
N ARG A 130 15.89 9.39 -2.98
CA ARG A 130 16.85 10.28 -2.29
C ARG A 130 18.26 9.69 -2.25
N SER A 131 18.39 8.37 -2.32
CA SER A 131 19.68 7.69 -2.37
C SER A 131 20.49 8.05 -3.61
N THR A 132 21.80 8.16 -3.48
CA THR A 132 22.71 8.40 -4.63
C THR A 132 22.97 7.15 -5.47
N ARG A 133 22.46 5.98 -5.04
CA ARG A 133 22.72 4.69 -5.70
C ARG A 133 21.86 4.46 -6.93
N VAL A 134 20.69 5.07 -7.01
CA VAL A 134 19.73 4.89 -8.10
C VAL A 134 19.16 6.24 -8.48
N ASN A 135 19.04 6.52 -9.78
CA ASN A 135 18.55 7.80 -10.26
C ASN A 135 17.07 7.68 -10.67
N CYS A 136 16.17 8.31 -9.92
CA CYS A 136 14.77 8.41 -10.32
C CYS A 136 14.62 9.56 -11.32
N THR A 137 14.11 9.25 -12.51
CA THR A 137 13.82 10.26 -13.54
C THR A 137 12.42 10.83 -13.38
N ARG A 138 11.53 10.11 -12.69
CA ARG A 138 10.14 10.51 -12.44
C ARG A 138 9.70 10.16 -11.03
N THR A 139 8.60 10.79 -10.64
CA THR A 139 7.96 10.61 -9.33
C THR A 139 6.68 9.78 -9.42
N ARG A 140 6.22 9.47 -10.64
CA ARG A 140 4.97 8.76 -10.91
C ARG A 140 5.24 7.42 -11.52
N ALA A 141 4.61 6.36 -11.00
CA ALA A 141 4.65 5.05 -11.61
C ALA A 141 3.80 5.00 -12.89
N TRP A 142 4.26 4.22 -13.86
CA TRP A 142 3.52 3.93 -15.07
C TRP A 142 2.76 2.61 -14.90
N GLU A 143 1.57 2.53 -15.48
CA GLU A 143 0.75 1.33 -15.40
C GLU A 143 1.37 0.24 -16.29
N PRO A 144 1.77 -0.93 -15.75
CA PRO A 144 2.22 -2.04 -16.57
C PRO A 144 1.01 -2.70 -17.25
N ILE A 145 1.04 -2.74 -18.58
CA ILE A 145 0.02 -3.40 -19.40
C ILE A 145 0.67 -4.60 -20.10
N ASP A 146 0.10 -5.77 -19.87
CA ASP A 146 0.47 -6.99 -20.60
C ASP A 146 -0.09 -6.91 -22.02
N MET A 147 0.79 -6.76 -23.00
CA MET A 147 0.47 -6.71 -24.42
C MET A 147 0.54 -8.10 -25.07
N GLY A 148 0.72 -9.16 -24.27
CA GLY A 148 0.79 -10.54 -24.69
C GLY A 148 2.23 -11.05 -24.89
N GLU A 149 2.35 -12.17 -25.58
CA GLU A 149 3.62 -12.79 -25.92
C GLU A 149 3.75 -13.03 -27.43
N ILE A 150 4.96 -12.84 -27.96
CA ILE A 150 5.32 -13.26 -29.32
C ILE A 150 6.16 -14.52 -29.21
N LYS A 151 5.81 -15.54 -29.99
CA LYS A 151 6.63 -16.74 -30.16
C LYS A 151 7.48 -16.59 -31.41
N PHE A 152 8.80 -16.60 -31.24
CA PHE A 152 9.76 -16.50 -32.33
C PHE A 152 10.84 -17.57 -32.16
N PHE A 153 11.03 -18.43 -33.17
CA PHE A 153 11.94 -19.59 -33.09
C PHE A 153 11.80 -20.43 -31.80
N HIS A 154 10.57 -20.71 -31.38
CA HIS A 154 10.24 -21.44 -30.15
C HIS A 154 10.61 -20.73 -28.84
N GLN A 155 11.06 -19.47 -28.90
CA GLN A 155 11.24 -18.62 -27.73
C GLN A 155 10.03 -17.69 -27.56
N SER A 156 9.47 -17.64 -26.36
CA SER A 156 8.41 -16.69 -26.00
C SER A 156 9.03 -15.39 -25.51
N HIS A 157 8.64 -14.28 -26.13
CA HIS A 157 8.99 -12.93 -25.70
C HIS A 157 7.73 -12.22 -25.21
N LYS A 158 7.64 -12.01 -23.89
CA LYS A 158 6.56 -11.21 -23.30
C LYS A 158 6.74 -9.74 -23.62
N ILE A 159 5.64 -9.05 -23.91
CA ILE A 159 5.62 -7.62 -24.15
C ILE A 159 4.87 -6.96 -23.00
N ILE A 160 5.61 -6.23 -22.17
CA ILE A 160 5.04 -5.39 -21.12
C ILE A 160 5.20 -3.94 -21.57
N TYR A 161 4.08 -3.23 -21.72
CA TYR A 161 4.07 -1.80 -22.03
C TYR A 161 3.83 -1.01 -20.75
N MET A 162 4.78 -0.14 -20.40
CA MET A 162 4.61 0.79 -19.30
C MET A 162 3.86 2.02 -19.82
N ASN A 163 2.59 2.15 -19.46
CA ASN A 163 1.69 3.15 -20.02
C ASN A 163 1.99 4.56 -19.46
N PRO A 164 2.58 5.47 -20.26
CA PRO A 164 2.89 6.83 -19.82
C PRO A 164 1.64 7.70 -19.72
N GLY A 165 0.48 7.22 -20.23
CA GLY A 165 -0.78 7.95 -20.21
C GLY A 165 -1.36 8.19 -18.81
N VAL A 166 -0.84 7.50 -17.79
CA VAL A 166 -1.17 7.73 -16.38
C VAL A 166 -0.48 8.96 -15.81
N ASP A 167 0.64 9.38 -16.40
CA ASP A 167 1.40 10.57 -16.02
C ASP A 167 1.10 11.73 -16.99
N PRO A 168 0.50 12.84 -16.54
CA PRO A 168 0.22 14.00 -17.38
C PRO A 168 1.46 14.62 -18.06
N ILE A 169 2.65 14.45 -17.47
CA ILE A 169 3.92 14.97 -18.00
C ILE A 169 4.40 14.05 -19.13
N ALA A 170 4.59 12.76 -18.83
CA ALA A 170 5.03 11.76 -19.82
C ALA A 170 4.04 11.61 -20.98
N ARG A 171 2.75 11.79 -20.75
CA ARG A 171 1.75 11.75 -21.82
C ARG A 171 2.01 12.80 -22.92
N LYS A 172 2.60 13.95 -22.58
CA LYS A 172 2.88 15.02 -23.57
C LYS A 172 4.03 14.68 -24.50
N SER A 173 4.94 13.78 -24.11
CA SER A 173 6.03 13.32 -24.99
C SER A 173 5.58 12.26 -25.99
N CYS A 174 4.43 11.63 -25.79
CA CYS A 174 3.88 10.66 -26.74
C CYS A 174 3.08 11.37 -27.84
N VAL A 175 3.62 11.39 -29.05
CA VAL A 175 3.02 12.06 -30.21
C VAL A 175 2.21 11.06 -31.04
N PRO A 176 0.99 11.39 -31.48
CA PRO A 176 0.22 10.52 -32.37
C PRO A 176 0.98 10.24 -33.68
N ILE A 177 1.01 8.98 -34.09
CA ILE A 177 1.56 8.48 -35.34
C ILE A 177 0.54 7.59 -36.05
N LEU A 178 0.84 7.14 -37.27
CA LEU A 178 0.00 6.21 -38.03
C LEU A 178 -1.47 6.70 -38.11
N GLU A 179 -1.65 7.96 -38.48
CA GLU A 179 -2.98 8.61 -38.57
C GLU A 179 -3.75 8.63 -37.24
N GLY A 180 -3.02 8.62 -36.10
CA GLY A 180 -3.61 8.62 -34.76
C GLY A 180 -3.98 7.23 -34.24
N LYS A 181 -3.66 6.16 -34.97
CA LYS A 181 -3.88 4.78 -34.52
C LYS A 181 -2.89 4.33 -33.45
N ALA A 182 -1.73 4.97 -33.36
CA ALA A 182 -0.71 4.68 -32.36
C ALA A 182 -0.01 5.97 -31.92
N ASP A 183 0.89 5.87 -30.93
CA ASP A 183 1.75 6.96 -30.50
C ASP A 183 3.23 6.59 -30.60
N SER A 184 4.10 7.60 -30.49
CA SER A 184 5.56 7.43 -30.56
C SER A 184 6.12 6.54 -29.45
N CYS A 185 5.47 6.49 -28.28
CA CYS A 185 5.90 5.69 -27.13
C CYS A 185 5.66 4.19 -27.37
N LEU A 186 4.55 3.83 -27.99
CA LEU A 186 4.30 2.47 -28.49
C LEU A 186 5.35 2.06 -29.54
N ARG A 187 5.72 2.98 -30.44
CA ARG A 187 6.73 2.70 -31.48
C ARG A 187 8.12 2.46 -30.89
N GLU A 188 8.50 3.26 -29.89
CA GLU A 188 9.77 3.08 -29.18
C GLU A 188 9.81 1.72 -28.49
N LYS A 189 8.74 1.34 -27.79
CA LYS A 189 8.68 0.02 -27.15
C LYS A 189 8.68 -1.11 -28.18
N ALA A 190 7.99 -0.95 -29.31
CA ALA A 190 8.04 -1.91 -30.40
C ALA A 190 9.46 -2.07 -30.97
N ALA A 191 10.23 -0.98 -31.09
CA ALA A 191 11.62 -1.04 -31.50
C ALA A 191 12.48 -1.85 -30.50
N GLU A 192 12.30 -1.64 -29.20
CA GLU A 192 12.97 -2.41 -28.16
C GLU A 192 12.63 -3.91 -28.18
N VAL A 193 11.38 -4.27 -28.51
CA VAL A 193 11.01 -5.67 -28.71
C VAL A 193 11.70 -6.25 -29.95
N CYS A 194 11.70 -5.49 -31.05
CA CYS A 194 12.27 -5.93 -32.33
C CYS A 194 13.80 -6.11 -32.29
N THR A 195 14.53 -5.36 -31.46
CA THR A 195 15.98 -5.56 -31.29
C THR A 195 16.33 -6.89 -30.62
N ARG A 196 15.38 -7.50 -29.90
CA ARG A 196 15.55 -8.81 -29.25
C ARG A 196 15.30 -9.98 -30.20
N LEU A 197 14.67 -9.74 -31.36
CA LEU A 197 14.34 -10.78 -32.34
C LEU A 197 15.51 -10.98 -33.31
N VAL A 198 16.15 -12.14 -33.24
CA VAL A 198 17.29 -12.49 -34.09
C VAL A 198 16.95 -13.75 -34.92
N PRO A 199 16.97 -13.68 -36.26
CA PRO A 199 17.22 -12.51 -37.12
C PRO A 199 16.08 -11.46 -37.07
N PRO A 200 16.37 -10.17 -37.40
CA PRO A 200 15.37 -9.12 -37.38
C PRO A 200 14.30 -9.37 -38.45
N LEU A 201 13.04 -9.20 -38.06
CA LEU A 201 11.89 -9.27 -38.97
C LEU A 201 11.79 -7.98 -39.80
N ASN A 202 11.50 -8.11 -41.10
CA ASN A 202 11.19 -6.96 -41.95
C ASN A 202 9.93 -6.26 -41.44
N SER A 203 9.92 -4.94 -41.40
CA SER A 203 8.78 -4.14 -40.91
C SER A 203 8.34 -4.44 -39.46
N CYS A 204 9.17 -5.14 -38.67
CA CYS A 204 8.86 -5.54 -37.30
C CYS A 204 8.29 -4.39 -36.46
N VAL A 205 8.97 -3.24 -36.46
CA VAL A 205 8.59 -2.10 -35.63
C VAL A 205 7.17 -1.65 -35.93
N ASN A 206 6.79 -1.55 -37.22
CA ASN A 206 5.46 -1.10 -37.60
C ASN A 206 4.37 -2.14 -37.25
N GLU A 207 4.63 -3.42 -37.49
CA GLU A 207 3.69 -4.50 -37.19
C GLU A 207 3.45 -4.65 -35.69
N ILE A 208 4.54 -4.63 -34.90
CA ILE A 208 4.45 -4.69 -33.43
C ILE A 208 3.79 -3.43 -32.88
N THR A 209 4.07 -2.24 -33.42
CA THR A 209 3.39 -1.01 -32.99
C THR A 209 1.88 -1.10 -33.20
N LEU A 210 1.44 -1.56 -34.38
CA LEU A 210 0.01 -1.74 -34.68
C LEU A 210 -0.62 -2.82 -33.80
N HIS A 211 0.09 -3.92 -33.55
CA HIS A 211 -0.36 -4.95 -32.63
C HIS A 211 -0.58 -4.39 -31.23
N MET A 212 0.42 -3.71 -30.67
CA MET A 212 0.35 -3.11 -29.35
C MET A 212 -0.76 -2.06 -29.24
N ALA A 213 -0.95 -1.24 -30.27
CA ALA A 213 -2.05 -0.27 -30.31
C ALA A 213 -3.43 -0.95 -30.22
N ASN A 214 -3.65 -2.04 -30.96
CA ASN A 214 -4.88 -2.83 -30.90
C ASN A 214 -5.07 -3.50 -29.53
N GLN A 215 -3.98 -4.01 -28.92
CA GLN A 215 -4.05 -4.56 -27.56
C GLN A 215 -4.40 -3.48 -26.52
N LEU A 216 -3.80 -2.29 -26.65
CA LEU A 216 -4.10 -1.16 -25.76
C LEU A 216 -5.55 -0.72 -25.88
N GLU A 217 -6.11 -0.65 -27.09
CA GLU A 217 -7.53 -0.35 -27.32
C GLU A 217 -8.43 -1.40 -26.64
N LYS A 218 -8.15 -2.69 -26.85
CA LYS A 218 -8.89 -3.79 -26.19
C LYS A 218 -8.75 -3.79 -24.67
N PHE A 219 -7.59 -3.37 -24.17
CA PHE A 219 -7.36 -3.21 -22.73
C PHE A 219 -8.22 -2.07 -22.19
N ASP A 220 -8.19 -0.91 -22.83
CA ASP A 220 -8.98 0.26 -22.47
C ASP A 220 -10.49 -0.01 -22.53
N GLU A 221 -10.97 -0.79 -23.49
CA GLU A 221 -12.38 -1.19 -23.59
C GLU A 221 -12.85 -2.08 -22.44
N ARG A 222 -11.96 -2.93 -21.92
CA ARG A 222 -12.22 -3.87 -20.81
C ARG A 222 -11.84 -3.31 -19.45
N ARG A 223 -11.20 -2.13 -19.42
CA ARG A 223 -10.74 -1.48 -18.20
C ARG A 223 -11.85 -1.29 -17.16
N GLY A 224 -13.07 -0.97 -17.60
CA GLY A 224 -14.23 -0.83 -16.71
C GLY A 224 -14.58 -2.10 -15.92
N ASP A 225 -14.20 -3.27 -16.43
CA ASP A 225 -14.50 -4.57 -15.82
C ASP A 225 -13.35 -5.06 -14.91
N HIS A 226 -12.25 -4.31 -14.80
CA HIS A 226 -11.12 -4.71 -13.95
C HIS A 226 -11.48 -4.74 -12.46
N LYS A 227 -10.89 -5.69 -11.72
CA LYS A 227 -11.03 -5.74 -10.26
C LYS A 227 -10.35 -4.57 -9.54
N SER A 228 -9.20 -4.11 -10.07
CA SER A 228 -8.43 -3.00 -9.52
C SER A 228 -9.14 -1.65 -9.74
N THR A 229 -9.35 -0.94 -8.63
CA THR A 229 -9.95 0.40 -8.60
C THR A 229 -9.16 1.41 -9.43
N TYR A 230 -7.83 1.39 -9.33
CA TYR A 230 -6.95 2.31 -10.06
C TYR A 230 -6.90 1.99 -11.55
N THR A 231 -6.80 0.70 -11.89
CA THR A 231 -6.83 0.25 -13.29
C THR A 231 -8.13 0.68 -13.94
N LYS A 232 -9.29 0.53 -13.29
CA LYS A 232 -10.58 1.02 -13.81
C LYS A 232 -10.56 2.49 -14.25
N LEU A 233 -9.83 3.32 -13.51
CA LEU A 233 -9.69 4.73 -13.80
C LEU A 233 -8.52 5.04 -14.75
N GLY A 234 -7.67 4.07 -15.09
CA GLY A 234 -6.45 4.26 -15.87
C GLY A 234 -5.47 5.16 -15.12
N LEU A 235 -5.25 4.82 -13.86
CA LEU A 235 -4.38 5.48 -12.89
C LEU A 235 -3.61 4.41 -12.11
N GLU A 236 -2.60 4.85 -11.36
CA GLU A 236 -1.80 4.00 -10.49
C GLU A 236 -2.02 4.37 -9.01
N MET A 237 -1.62 3.50 -8.07
CA MET A 237 -1.90 3.68 -6.63
C MET A 237 -1.26 4.93 -6.02
N ASP A 238 -0.33 5.58 -6.72
CA ASP A 238 0.34 6.82 -6.35
C ASP A 238 -0.45 8.09 -6.76
N VAL A 239 -1.68 7.95 -7.25
CA VAL A 239 -2.44 9.10 -7.79
C VAL A 239 -2.85 10.12 -6.73
N SER A 240 -2.76 11.41 -7.04
CA SER A 240 -3.27 12.47 -6.16
C SER A 240 -4.79 12.57 -6.22
N PHE A 241 -5.41 13.11 -5.15
CA PHE A 241 -6.86 13.34 -5.12
C PHE A 241 -7.35 14.21 -6.29
N SER A 242 -6.60 15.25 -6.65
CA SER A 242 -6.96 16.17 -7.74
C SER A 242 -7.02 15.45 -9.09
N GLU A 243 -6.04 14.58 -9.36
CA GLU A 243 -5.98 13.82 -10.61
C GLU A 243 -7.06 12.74 -10.66
N LEU A 244 -7.29 12.06 -9.54
CA LEU A 244 -8.37 11.09 -9.38
C LEU A 244 -9.71 11.75 -9.76
N PHE A 245 -10.04 12.89 -9.17
CA PHE A 245 -11.25 13.64 -9.51
C PHE A 245 -11.30 14.02 -10.99
N LYS A 246 -10.24 14.61 -11.53
CA LYS A 246 -10.19 15.04 -12.95
C LYS A 246 -10.42 13.87 -13.91
N LYS A 247 -9.82 12.72 -13.61
CA LYS A 247 -9.93 11.52 -14.44
C LYS A 247 -11.35 10.94 -14.37
N THR A 248 -11.92 10.80 -13.18
CA THR A 248 -13.32 10.36 -13.00
C THR A 248 -14.29 11.31 -13.70
N ALA A 249 -14.12 12.62 -13.51
CA ALA A 249 -14.92 13.65 -14.16
C ALA A 249 -14.83 13.58 -15.69
N TYR A 250 -13.66 13.25 -16.24
CA TYR A 250 -13.46 13.05 -17.67
C TYR A 250 -14.23 11.82 -18.16
N ILE A 251 -14.11 10.68 -17.47
CA ILE A 251 -14.78 9.43 -17.85
C ILE A 251 -16.31 9.59 -17.79
N MET A 252 -16.83 10.16 -16.70
CA MET A 252 -18.28 10.38 -16.55
C MET A 252 -18.84 11.29 -17.63
N ARG A 253 -18.16 12.42 -17.91
CA ARG A 253 -18.58 13.35 -18.98
C ARG A 253 -18.48 12.73 -20.37
N LYS A 254 -17.44 11.92 -20.63
CA LYS A 254 -17.29 11.17 -21.90
C LYS A 254 -18.50 10.25 -22.15
N HIS A 255 -19.14 9.76 -21.10
CA HIS A 255 -20.33 8.92 -21.15
C HIS A 255 -21.65 9.68 -20.89
N GLY A 256 -21.65 11.02 -21.02
CA GLY A 256 -22.86 11.84 -20.92
C GLY A 256 -23.38 12.06 -19.49
N VAL A 257 -22.60 11.69 -18.46
CA VAL A 257 -22.98 11.89 -17.06
C VAL A 257 -22.29 13.13 -16.50
N ASN A 258 -23.08 14.04 -15.91
CA ASN A 258 -22.54 15.21 -15.24
C ASN A 258 -21.95 14.84 -13.86
N PHE A 259 -20.72 15.25 -13.60
CA PHE A 259 -20.00 15.01 -12.34
C PHE A 259 -19.53 16.35 -11.75
N PRO A 260 -20.36 16.98 -10.88
CA PRO A 260 -20.02 18.26 -10.29
C PRO A 260 -18.93 18.10 -9.21
N PRO A 261 -18.06 19.12 -9.03
CA PRO A 261 -17.05 19.12 -7.96
C PRO A 261 -17.62 19.33 -6.56
N TYR A 262 -18.89 19.70 -6.47
CA TYR A 262 -19.60 19.91 -5.20
C TYR A 262 -20.63 18.81 -5.02
N ALA A 263 -20.82 18.38 -3.76
CA ALA A 263 -21.95 17.54 -3.39
C ALA A 263 -23.21 18.22 -3.91
N ARG A 264 -23.95 17.50 -4.76
CA ARG A 264 -25.16 18.01 -5.37
C ARG A 264 -26.12 18.30 -4.21
N VAL A 265 -26.51 19.57 -4.02
CA VAL A 265 -27.54 19.96 -3.05
C VAL A 265 -28.85 19.49 -3.67
N ASP A 266 -29.12 18.20 -3.55
CA ASP A 266 -30.29 17.57 -4.13
C ASP A 266 -31.48 18.00 -3.28
N ASN A 267 -32.18 19.05 -3.72
CA ASN A 267 -33.50 19.44 -3.19
C ASN A 267 -34.56 18.40 -3.58
N GLY A 268 -34.40 17.13 -3.19
CA GLY A 268 -35.43 16.07 -3.19
C GLY A 268 -36.18 15.82 -4.50
N THR A 269 -35.80 16.42 -5.63
CA THR A 269 -36.53 16.35 -6.90
C THR A 269 -35.71 15.50 -7.87
N ASP A 270 -36.07 14.22 -7.84
CA ASP A 270 -35.67 13.10 -8.70
C ASP A 270 -34.18 12.71 -8.71
N PRO A 271 -33.78 11.67 -7.92
CA PRO A 271 -32.46 11.07 -8.04
C PRO A 271 -32.48 10.11 -9.24
N TYR A 272 -32.39 10.69 -10.44
CA TYR A 272 -32.23 10.01 -11.73
C TYR A 272 -33.44 9.12 -12.13
N PRO A 273 -33.92 9.16 -13.39
CA PRO A 273 -34.97 8.25 -13.85
C PRO A 273 -34.44 6.81 -13.81
N ARG A 274 -34.78 6.09 -12.74
CA ARG A 274 -34.20 4.80 -12.36
C ARG A 274 -34.76 3.53 -13.04
N PRO A 275 -35.67 3.53 -14.05
CA PRO A 275 -36.04 2.26 -14.70
C PRO A 275 -35.69 2.10 -16.19
N LEU A 276 -35.03 3.06 -16.87
CA LEU A 276 -34.86 2.98 -18.34
C LEU A 276 -33.42 2.85 -18.87
N TYR A 277 -32.39 3.04 -18.04
CA TYR A 277 -30.98 3.06 -18.48
C TYR A 277 -30.08 2.01 -17.83
N THR A 278 -30.64 1.04 -17.11
CA THR A 278 -29.91 0.03 -16.33
C THR A 278 -29.08 -0.96 -17.16
N HIS A 279 -29.17 -0.92 -18.48
CA HIS A 279 -28.44 -1.83 -19.38
C HIS A 279 -27.59 -1.13 -20.46
N ASP A 280 -27.51 0.21 -20.47
CA ASP A 280 -26.58 0.87 -21.39
C ASP A 280 -25.14 0.69 -20.88
N ARG A 281 -24.29 0.07 -21.71
CA ARG A 281 -22.86 -0.15 -21.42
C ARG A 281 -22.13 1.15 -21.14
N ASN A 282 -22.52 2.26 -21.78
CA ASN A 282 -21.91 3.58 -21.50
C ASN A 282 -22.26 4.09 -20.11
N TYR A 283 -23.52 3.92 -19.70
CA TYR A 283 -23.97 4.27 -18.37
C TYR A 283 -23.29 3.43 -17.29
N LEU A 284 -23.20 2.10 -17.50
CA LEU A 284 -22.48 1.20 -16.59
C LEU A 284 -20.99 1.57 -16.46
N ARG A 285 -20.34 1.98 -17.55
CA ARG A 285 -18.94 2.45 -17.51
C ARG A 285 -18.79 3.74 -16.71
N ALA A 286 -19.71 4.69 -16.86
CA ALA A 286 -19.69 5.95 -16.10
C ALA A 286 -19.83 5.69 -14.59
N TRP A 287 -20.78 4.85 -14.19
CA TRP A 287 -21.01 4.53 -12.79
C TRP A 287 -19.95 3.61 -12.22
N GLY A 288 -19.40 2.68 -12.99
CA GLY A 288 -18.24 1.90 -12.57
C GLY A 288 -17.02 2.78 -12.25
N ALA A 289 -16.83 3.88 -12.97
CA ALA A 289 -15.80 4.88 -12.66
C ALA A 289 -16.15 5.70 -11.41
N TYR A 290 -17.42 6.07 -11.22
CA TYR A 290 -17.87 6.73 -9.99
C TYR A 290 -17.69 5.85 -8.75
N ASP A 291 -18.08 4.57 -8.82
CA ASP A 291 -17.92 3.61 -7.74
C ASP A 291 -16.45 3.39 -7.41
N ALA A 292 -15.59 3.30 -8.45
CA ALA A 292 -14.15 3.25 -8.26
C ALA A 292 -13.64 4.51 -7.54
N TYR A 293 -14.06 5.70 -7.96
CA TYR A 293 -13.72 6.95 -7.29
C TYR A 293 -14.14 6.96 -5.82
N MET A 294 -15.38 6.57 -5.51
CA MET A 294 -15.91 6.56 -4.15
C MET A 294 -15.14 5.61 -3.21
N LYS A 295 -14.45 4.60 -3.74
CA LYS A 295 -13.60 3.70 -2.95
C LYS A 295 -12.25 4.31 -2.54
N VAL A 296 -11.72 5.28 -3.30
CA VAL A 296 -10.35 5.79 -3.11
C VAL A 296 -10.26 7.32 -3.02
N ASN A 297 -11.40 8.02 -2.98
CA ASN A 297 -11.43 9.48 -2.89
C ASN A 297 -11.10 10.00 -1.47
N ASP A 298 -11.55 9.30 -0.45
CA ASP A 298 -11.29 9.60 0.96
C ASP A 298 -10.03 8.86 1.41
N PRO A 299 -9.13 9.50 2.19
CA PRO A 299 -7.95 8.85 2.73
C PRO A 299 -8.23 7.55 3.49
N GLU A 300 -9.27 7.48 4.32
CA GLU A 300 -9.58 6.27 5.12
C GLU A 300 -10.05 5.12 4.21
N SER A 301 -10.94 5.42 3.26
CA SER A 301 -11.45 4.47 2.27
C SER A 301 -10.34 4.02 1.32
N ARG A 302 -9.43 4.92 0.95
CA ARG A 302 -8.27 4.60 0.12
C ARG A 302 -7.30 3.68 0.84
N GLU A 303 -6.96 3.99 2.08
CA GLU A 303 -6.15 3.10 2.92
C GLU A 303 -6.81 1.72 3.05
N TRP A 304 -8.13 1.67 3.22
CA TRP A 304 -8.89 0.42 3.23
C TRP A 304 -8.87 -0.33 1.89
N ASN A 305 -8.99 0.37 0.78
CA ASN A 305 -8.93 -0.20 -0.57
C ASN A 305 -7.55 -0.81 -0.83
N ASP A 306 -6.49 -0.12 -0.42
CA ASP A 306 -5.09 -0.48 -0.69
C ASP A 306 -4.58 -1.55 0.27
N LYS A 307 -5.22 -1.70 1.44
CA LYS A 307 -4.92 -2.80 2.37
C LYS A 307 -5.03 -4.15 1.67
N PRO A 308 -3.99 -5.00 1.75
CA PRO A 308 -4.04 -6.36 1.28
C PRO A 308 -5.03 -7.12 2.16
N CYS A 309 -5.82 -7.99 1.54
CA CYS A 309 -6.71 -8.84 2.30
C CYS A 309 -6.04 -10.14 2.71
N THR A 310 -6.73 -10.94 3.51
CA THR A 310 -6.36 -12.30 3.85
C THR A 310 -7.27 -13.22 3.06
N PRO A 311 -6.75 -14.21 2.31
CA PRO A 311 -7.56 -15.10 1.51
C PRO A 311 -8.35 -16.02 2.46
N MET A 312 -9.66 -16.05 2.27
CA MET A 312 -10.58 -16.88 3.02
C MET A 312 -11.22 -17.90 2.07
N PHE A 313 -11.61 -19.07 2.60
CA PHE A 313 -12.29 -20.13 1.83
C PHE A 313 -11.54 -20.51 0.54
N ASN A 314 -10.28 -20.91 0.65
CA ASN A 314 -9.40 -21.26 -0.49
C ASN A 314 -9.25 -20.13 -1.53
N GLY A 315 -9.25 -18.87 -1.07
CA GLY A 315 -9.08 -17.69 -1.93
C GLY A 315 -10.35 -17.24 -2.65
N ALA A 316 -11.50 -17.83 -2.33
CA ALA A 316 -12.79 -17.38 -2.87
C ALA A 316 -13.24 -16.04 -2.30
N LEU A 317 -12.84 -15.70 -1.06
CA LEU A 317 -13.18 -14.44 -0.40
C LEU A 317 -11.94 -13.73 0.15
N CYS A 318 -12.10 -12.43 0.40
CA CYS A 318 -11.03 -11.51 0.76
C CYS A 318 -11.40 -10.85 2.10
N GLY A 319 -10.75 -11.28 3.19
CA GLY A 319 -11.00 -10.76 4.54
C GLY A 319 -10.03 -9.64 4.91
N LYS A 320 -10.53 -8.48 5.34
CA LYS A 320 -9.72 -7.35 5.82
C LYS A 320 -10.11 -7.01 7.26
N THR A 321 -9.15 -6.62 8.09
CA THR A 321 -9.43 -6.16 9.46
C THR A 321 -9.56 -4.65 9.49
N ASP A 322 -10.70 -4.14 9.98
CA ASP A 322 -10.88 -2.71 10.21
C ASP A 322 -10.03 -2.18 11.36
N LYS A 323 -10.07 -0.86 11.56
CA LYS A 323 -9.31 -0.16 12.61
C LYS A 323 -9.64 -0.64 14.03
N ASP A 324 -10.81 -1.23 14.22
CA ASP A 324 -11.27 -1.75 15.50
C ASP A 324 -10.93 -3.25 15.67
N GLY A 325 -10.25 -3.84 14.69
CA GLY A 325 -9.88 -5.25 14.67
C GLY A 325 -10.98 -6.20 14.19
N ASN A 326 -12.12 -5.68 13.72
CA ASN A 326 -13.19 -6.52 13.19
C ASN A 326 -12.85 -6.98 11.78
N MET A 327 -13.10 -8.26 11.50
CA MET A 327 -12.94 -8.81 10.16
C MET A 327 -14.15 -8.46 9.29
N LYS A 328 -13.90 -7.78 8.18
CA LYS A 328 -14.86 -7.56 7.09
C LYS A 328 -14.49 -8.44 5.92
N ILE A 329 -15.49 -9.12 5.35
CA ILE A 329 -15.29 -10.01 4.19
C ILE A 329 -15.87 -9.30 2.97
N GLU A 330 -15.03 -9.04 1.98
CA GLU A 330 -15.43 -8.53 0.67
C GLU A 330 -15.72 -9.74 -0.26
N MET A 331 -16.86 -9.68 -0.96
CA MET A 331 -17.28 -10.64 -2.00
C MET A 331 -16.86 -10.18 -3.39
#